data_AF-A0A7C5JMF5-F1
#
_entry.id   AF-A0A7C5JMF5-F1
#
_cell.length_a   1.000
_cell.length_b   1.000
_cell.length_c   1.000
_cell.angle_alpha   90.00
_cell.angle_beta   90.00
_cell.angle_gamma   90.00
#
_symmetry.space_group_name_H-M   'P 1'
#
loop_
_entity.id
_entity.type
_entity.pdbx_description
1 polymer ?
#
loop_
_entity_poly.entity_id
_entity_poly.type
_entity_poly.pdbx_seq_one_letter_code
_entity_poly.pdbx_strand_id
1 'polypeptide(L)'
;MERLYIKNFGPLKEIDIELNKINLFIGENGSGKSVLAKIITIILNLDKPSEEKVIKEFEHYNINFIKQNSMILLYSNNELMIELKNKNIIFNNNIQSLKQPLSSIDSKLKDIFNLLPDDNKEKAFKQLLNLLKEKETNKIKKEDIKYLEKYLIAVDKLKSKYIPAERNLIAIFSKSISSMLVAEIPLPKFLLSFASEFEKAGNEIKELKLLNVKYVNGDSLDRHKIYFNDENYLPLEFSSSGIQSALPLYLTVKYFAKRYSSIVIEELEQNLFPKAQKETVEYIVGETNHNNQLFIMTHSPYILTSLNNLILAYDVKTQKGIEAIRGLVEESQCVNFDDVSAYSIVDGKAIDIMDREDRLIGINSIDIISDEINRVFDSLLAKMD
;
A
#
# COMPACT_ATOMS: atom_id res chain seq x y z
N MET A 1 2.95 5.34 -17.65
CA MET A 1 3.50 4.32 -16.75
C MET A 1 4.39 5.00 -15.73
N GLU A 2 4.31 4.58 -14.47
CA GLU A 2 5.14 5.11 -13.38
C GLU A 2 6.32 4.16 -13.14
N ARG A 3 7.50 4.72 -12.86
CA ARG A 3 8.72 3.95 -12.65
C ARG A 3 9.51 4.53 -11.49
N LEU A 4 9.94 3.69 -10.57
CA LEU A 4 10.74 4.06 -9.40
C LEU A 4 12.14 3.47 -9.54
N TYR A 5 13.14 4.35 -9.47
CA TYR A 5 14.55 3.97 -9.46
C TYR A 5 15.18 4.38 -8.12
N ILE A 6 15.85 3.45 -7.44
CA ILE A 6 16.54 3.68 -6.17
C ILE A 6 17.95 3.15 -6.27
N LYS A 7 18.94 3.91 -5.80
CA LYS A 7 20.34 3.49 -5.79
C LYS A 7 21.01 3.83 -4.46
N ASN A 8 21.86 2.92 -3.97
CA ASN A 8 22.70 3.10 -2.77
C ASN A 8 21.90 3.56 -1.53
N PHE A 9 20.77 2.91 -1.24
CA PHE A 9 19.89 3.31 -0.14
C PHE A 9 19.73 2.19 0.89
N GLY A 10 20.49 2.27 1.99
CA GLY A 10 20.51 1.21 3.01
C GLY A 10 20.89 -0.16 2.41
N PRO A 11 20.06 -1.21 2.56
CA PRO A 11 20.28 -2.52 1.94
C PRO A 11 19.99 -2.54 0.43
N LEU A 12 19.32 -1.53 -0.12
CA LEU A 12 18.99 -1.45 -1.54
C LEU A 12 20.19 -0.93 -2.34
N LYS A 13 20.77 -1.79 -3.18
CA LYS A 13 21.89 -1.44 -4.06
C LYS A 13 21.39 -0.71 -5.29
N GLU A 14 20.44 -1.30 -6.00
CA GLU A 14 19.87 -0.75 -7.24
C GLU A 14 18.49 -1.40 -7.51
N ILE A 15 17.43 -0.62 -7.34
CA ILE A 15 16.05 -1.01 -7.61
C ILE A 15 15.58 -0.21 -8.82
N ASP A 16 14.99 -0.90 -9.78
CA ASP A 16 14.44 -0.32 -10.98
C ASP A 16 13.14 -1.05 -11.32
N ILE A 17 12.01 -0.43 -11.01
CA ILE A 17 10.70 -1.10 -11.00
C ILE A 17 9.63 -0.23 -11.63
N GLU A 18 8.69 -0.87 -12.31
CA GLU A 18 7.47 -0.26 -12.81
C GLU A 18 6.37 -0.38 -11.76
N LEU A 19 5.67 0.73 -11.51
CA LEU A 19 4.58 0.78 -10.55
C LEU A 19 3.25 0.67 -11.31
N ASN A 20 2.62 -0.49 -11.19
CA ASN A 20 1.28 -0.78 -11.70
C ASN A 20 0.24 -0.65 -10.60
N LYS A 21 -0.96 -1.15 -10.81
CA LYS A 21 -2.06 -1.04 -9.86
C LYS A 21 -1.89 -2.01 -8.69
N ILE A 22 -1.39 -3.22 -8.92
CA ILE A 22 -1.00 -4.16 -7.88
C ILE A 22 0.49 -4.46 -8.04
N ASN A 23 1.26 -4.23 -6.99
CA ASN A 23 2.72 -4.35 -6.99
C ASN A 23 3.15 -5.33 -5.90
N LEU A 24 3.69 -6.47 -6.29
CA LEU A 24 4.11 -7.53 -5.39
C LEU A 24 5.64 -7.57 -5.30
N PHE A 25 6.16 -7.64 -4.09
CA PHE A 25 7.59 -7.75 -3.83
C PHE A 25 7.84 -8.92 -2.89
N ILE A 26 8.58 -9.91 -3.38
CA ILE A 26 8.95 -11.10 -2.61
C ILE A 26 10.47 -11.15 -2.39
N GLY A 27 10.93 -11.85 -1.37
CA GLY A 27 12.36 -12.15 -1.19
C GLY A 27 12.65 -12.58 0.24
N GLU A 28 13.88 -12.88 0.59
CA GLU A 28 14.26 -13.34 1.93
C GLU A 28 14.26 -12.24 3.01
N ASN A 29 14.37 -12.65 4.28
CA ASN A 29 14.54 -11.72 5.39
C ASN A 29 15.80 -10.87 5.21
N GLY A 30 15.71 -9.58 5.50
CA GLY A 30 16.84 -8.66 5.35
C GLY A 30 17.15 -8.21 3.92
N SER A 31 16.39 -8.66 2.90
CA SER A 31 16.66 -8.27 1.49
C SER A 31 16.39 -6.79 1.15
N GLY A 32 15.73 -6.06 2.05
CA GLY A 32 15.45 -4.62 1.91
C GLY A 32 14.00 -4.26 1.60
N LYS A 33 13.07 -5.23 1.55
CA LYS A 33 11.63 -5.01 1.31
C LYS A 33 11.01 -3.94 2.21
N SER A 34 11.29 -3.96 3.51
CA SER A 34 10.73 -2.95 4.43
C SER A 34 11.25 -1.55 4.17
N VAL A 35 12.52 -1.43 3.75
CA VAL A 35 13.09 -0.14 3.33
C VAL A 35 12.41 0.33 2.04
N LEU A 36 12.17 -0.58 1.10
CA LEU A 36 11.47 -0.28 -0.15
C LEU A 36 10.02 0.17 0.10
N ALA A 37 9.24 -0.54 0.92
CA ALA A 37 7.87 -0.17 1.30
C ALA A 37 7.79 1.22 1.93
N LYS A 38 8.70 1.52 2.86
CA LYS A 38 8.78 2.84 3.50
C LYS A 38 9.16 3.92 2.48
N ILE A 39 10.12 3.68 1.59
CA ILE A 39 10.47 4.63 0.53
C ILE A 39 9.27 4.89 -0.38
N ILE A 40 8.59 3.84 -0.87
CA ILE A 40 7.39 3.98 -1.70
C ILE A 40 6.35 4.83 -0.96
N THR A 41 6.08 4.53 0.31
CA THR A 41 5.13 5.29 1.13
C THR A 41 5.52 6.76 1.24
N ILE A 42 6.79 7.06 1.53
CA ILE A 42 7.30 8.42 1.67
C ILE A 42 7.16 9.16 0.34
N ILE A 43 7.71 8.60 -0.74
CA ILE A 43 7.76 9.22 -2.07
C ILE A 43 6.35 9.51 -2.61
N LEU A 44 5.41 8.58 -2.42
CA LEU A 44 4.01 8.77 -2.83
C LEU A 44 3.23 9.74 -1.93
N ASN A 45 3.78 10.18 -0.80
CA ASN A 45 3.18 11.19 0.07
C ASN A 45 3.89 12.57 0.01
N LEU A 46 4.96 12.71 -0.80
CA LEU A 46 5.68 13.99 -0.87
C LEU A 46 4.89 15.04 -1.66
N ASP A 47 4.19 15.95 -0.95
CA ASP A 47 3.60 17.15 -1.57
C ASP A 47 4.44 18.41 -1.32
N LYS A 48 5.23 18.81 -2.33
CA LYS A 48 6.16 19.96 -2.32
C LYS A 48 6.85 20.23 -0.96
N PRO A 49 7.41 19.21 -0.28
CA PRO A 49 8.09 19.39 0.99
C PRO A 49 9.36 20.22 0.81
N SER A 50 9.66 21.07 1.81
CA SER A 50 11.02 21.56 2.00
C SER A 50 11.95 20.37 2.30
N GLU A 51 13.25 20.52 2.08
CA GLU A 51 14.25 19.49 2.42
C GLU A 51 14.10 18.99 3.87
N GLU A 52 13.87 19.92 4.80
CA GLU A 52 13.63 19.62 6.21
C GLU A 52 12.39 18.72 6.43
N LYS A 53 11.30 18.96 5.68
CA LYS A 53 10.10 18.12 5.78
C LYS A 53 10.39 16.70 5.32
N VAL A 54 11.16 16.51 4.25
CA VAL A 54 11.43 15.15 3.76
C VAL A 54 12.35 14.39 4.70
N ILE A 55 13.38 15.05 5.25
CA ILE A 55 14.22 14.42 6.26
C ILE A 55 13.37 13.97 7.44
N LYS A 56 12.43 14.80 7.91
CA LYS A 56 11.49 14.44 8.98
C LYS A 56 10.58 13.27 8.61
N GLU A 57 10.12 13.17 7.36
CA GLU A 57 9.35 12.02 6.88
C GLU A 57 10.19 10.74 6.88
N PHE A 58 11.44 10.78 6.40
CA PHE A 58 12.33 9.61 6.50
C PHE A 58 12.58 9.20 7.97
N GLU A 59 12.82 10.15 8.86
CA GLU A 59 12.94 9.90 10.30
C GLU A 59 11.65 9.33 10.90
N HIS A 60 10.48 9.76 10.45
CA HIS A 60 9.18 9.23 10.89
C HIS A 60 9.06 7.71 10.66
N TYR A 61 9.61 7.22 9.56
CA TYR A 61 9.66 5.79 9.21
C TYR A 61 10.94 5.08 9.70
N ASN A 62 11.69 5.69 10.63
CA ASN A 62 12.97 5.20 11.17
C ASN A 62 14.06 5.00 10.10
N ILE A 63 14.09 5.86 9.08
CA ILE A 63 15.16 5.88 8.08
C ILE A 63 16.08 7.08 8.37
N ASN A 64 17.24 6.80 8.96
CA ASN A 64 18.26 7.79 9.30
C ASN A 64 19.59 7.60 8.55
N PHE A 65 19.66 6.65 7.61
CA PHE A 65 20.88 6.18 6.96
C PHE A 65 21.03 6.63 5.50
N ILE A 66 20.46 7.78 5.12
CA ILE A 66 20.60 8.35 3.76
C ILE A 66 22.07 8.75 3.54
N LYS A 67 22.77 8.05 2.63
CA LYS A 67 24.17 8.31 2.28
C LYS A 67 24.27 9.47 1.28
N GLN A 68 25.47 10.06 1.18
CA GLN A 68 25.74 11.13 0.21
C GLN A 68 25.60 10.69 -1.25
N ASN A 69 25.62 9.39 -1.57
CA ASN A 69 25.44 8.88 -2.93
C ASN A 69 24.11 8.14 -3.11
N SER A 70 23.19 8.25 -2.14
CA SER A 70 21.84 7.71 -2.24
C SER A 70 21.03 8.50 -3.25
N MET A 71 20.27 7.78 -4.07
CA MET A 71 19.44 8.35 -5.13
C MET A 71 18.06 7.71 -5.15
N ILE A 72 17.01 8.51 -5.28
CA ILE A 72 15.65 8.05 -5.57
C ILE A 72 15.11 8.91 -6.70
N LEU A 73 14.63 8.28 -7.77
CA LEU A 73 14.02 8.94 -8.92
C LEU A 73 12.64 8.35 -9.15
N LEU A 74 11.60 9.18 -9.18
CA LEU A 74 10.26 8.79 -9.60
C LEU A 74 9.98 9.38 -10.96
N TYR A 75 9.63 8.53 -11.91
CA TYR A 75 9.21 8.91 -13.25
C TYR A 75 7.72 8.67 -13.44
N SER A 76 7.07 9.54 -14.19
CA SER A 76 5.71 9.35 -14.69
C SER A 76 5.67 9.68 -16.17
N ASN A 77 5.23 8.73 -17.01
CA ASN A 77 5.18 8.89 -18.47
C ASN A 77 6.51 9.36 -19.08
N ASN A 78 7.61 8.76 -18.63
CA ASN A 78 8.99 9.09 -19.02
C ASN A 78 9.47 10.49 -18.61
N GLU A 79 8.69 11.24 -17.84
CA GLU A 79 9.12 12.50 -17.24
C GLU A 79 9.57 12.25 -15.79
N LEU A 80 10.76 12.76 -15.44
CA LEU A 80 11.23 12.75 -14.06
C LEU A 80 10.33 13.67 -13.22
N MET A 81 9.71 13.15 -12.17
CA MET A 81 8.80 13.89 -11.30
C MET A 81 9.48 14.32 -10.01
N ILE A 82 10.17 13.36 -9.37
CA ILE A 82 10.87 13.55 -8.10
C ILE A 82 12.28 13.02 -8.26
N GLU A 83 13.24 13.83 -7.85
CA GLU A 83 14.64 13.45 -7.73
C GLU A 83 15.12 13.75 -6.32
N LEU A 84 15.52 12.72 -5.59
CA LEU A 84 16.23 12.83 -4.32
C LEU A 84 17.68 12.43 -4.55
N LYS A 85 18.60 13.36 -4.34
CA LYS A 85 20.05 13.12 -4.36
C LYS A 85 20.70 13.87 -3.21
N ASN A 86 21.55 13.18 -2.44
CA ASN A 86 22.36 13.80 -1.38
C ASN A 86 21.50 14.51 -0.32
N LYS A 87 20.31 14.00 0.00
CA LYS A 87 19.26 14.62 0.85
C LYS A 87 18.57 15.86 0.26
N ASN A 88 19.00 16.33 -0.90
CA ASN A 88 18.34 17.40 -1.63
C ASN A 88 17.25 16.80 -2.52
N ILE A 89 16.11 17.46 -2.58
CA ILE A 89 14.98 17.00 -3.37
C ILE A 89 14.60 18.05 -4.38
N ILE A 90 14.58 17.62 -5.63
CA ILE A 90 14.21 18.40 -6.78
C ILE A 90 12.89 17.82 -7.29
N PHE A 91 11.82 18.61 -7.16
CA PHE A 91 10.60 18.36 -7.92
C PHE A 91 10.81 18.97 -9.30
N ASN A 92 10.56 18.21 -10.35
CA ASN A 92 10.74 18.73 -11.69
C ASN A 92 9.85 19.97 -11.92
N ASN A 93 10.48 21.07 -12.32
CA ASN A 93 9.90 22.40 -12.47
C ASN A 93 8.91 22.53 -13.64
N ASN A 94 8.55 21.46 -14.34
CA ASN A 94 7.31 21.44 -15.15
C ASN A 94 6.04 21.53 -14.28
N ILE A 95 6.18 21.55 -12.95
CA ILE A 95 5.15 22.02 -12.02
C ILE A 95 5.18 23.56 -11.84
N GLN A 96 6.25 24.27 -12.22
CA GLN A 96 6.26 25.74 -12.22
C GLN A 96 5.47 26.34 -13.38
N SER A 97 5.34 25.64 -14.51
CA SER A 97 4.30 25.99 -15.49
C SER A 97 2.89 25.83 -14.89
N LEU A 98 2.71 25.22 -13.70
CA LEU A 98 1.40 25.18 -12.98
C LEU A 98 1.09 26.51 -12.33
N LYS A 99 2.11 27.32 -12.01
CA LYS A 99 1.92 28.61 -11.36
C LYS A 99 1.26 29.64 -12.28
N GLN A 100 1.55 29.61 -13.58
CA GLN A 100 1.00 30.61 -14.49
C GLN A 100 -0.54 30.56 -14.57
N PRO A 101 -1.19 29.42 -14.84
CA PRO A 101 -2.65 29.38 -14.86
C PRO A 101 -3.28 29.46 -13.46
N LEU A 102 -2.68 28.90 -12.39
CA LEU A 102 -3.22 29.03 -11.02
C LEU A 102 -3.12 30.46 -10.45
N SER A 103 -2.19 31.28 -10.92
CA SER A 103 -2.12 32.71 -10.55
C SER A 103 -3.14 33.59 -11.27
N SER A 104 -3.58 33.17 -12.46
CA SER A 104 -4.67 33.82 -13.22
C SER A 104 -6.06 33.34 -12.82
N ILE A 105 -6.15 32.18 -12.17
CA ILE A 105 -7.37 31.61 -11.60
C ILE A 105 -7.52 32.19 -10.19
N ASP A 106 -7.93 33.45 -10.18
CA ASP A 106 -8.42 34.36 -9.13
C ASP A 106 -8.38 33.87 -7.65
N SER A 107 -7.97 34.77 -6.75
CA SER A 107 -7.87 34.59 -5.29
C SER A 107 -9.07 33.89 -4.63
N LYS A 108 -10.26 34.05 -5.19
CA LYS A 108 -11.51 33.37 -4.78
C LYS A 108 -11.41 31.85 -4.73
N LEU A 109 -10.59 31.23 -5.59
CA LEU A 109 -10.45 29.77 -5.62
C LEU A 109 -9.51 29.23 -4.55
N LYS A 110 -8.50 30.00 -4.16
CA LYS A 110 -7.69 29.70 -2.97
C LYS A 110 -8.54 29.70 -1.70
N ASP A 111 -9.45 30.66 -1.59
CA ASP A 111 -10.32 30.77 -0.43
C ASP A 111 -11.28 29.57 -0.35
N ILE A 112 -11.87 29.15 -1.47
CA ILE A 112 -12.71 27.93 -1.51
C ILE A 112 -11.91 26.68 -1.12
N PHE A 113 -10.71 26.49 -1.64
CA PHE A 113 -9.85 25.35 -1.30
C PHE A 113 -9.45 25.31 0.18
N ASN A 114 -9.20 26.48 0.78
CA ASN A 114 -8.76 26.60 2.16
C ASN A 114 -9.92 26.48 3.17
N LEU A 115 -11.17 26.70 2.73
CA LEU A 115 -12.37 26.63 3.57
C LEU A 115 -13.00 25.23 3.65
N LEU A 116 -12.47 24.25 2.91
CA LEU A 116 -13.03 22.90 2.85
C LEU A 116 -12.23 21.93 3.73
N PRO A 117 -12.91 21.10 4.56
CA PRO A 117 -12.26 20.00 5.27
C PRO A 117 -11.51 19.08 4.29
N ASP A 118 -10.36 18.54 4.70
CA ASP A 118 -9.51 17.68 3.85
C ASP A 118 -10.26 16.51 3.19
N ASP A 119 -11.33 16.04 3.85
CA ASP A 119 -12.17 14.91 3.42
C ASP A 119 -13.22 15.30 2.36
N ASN A 120 -13.53 16.60 2.21
CA ASN A 120 -14.57 17.12 1.31
C ASN A 120 -14.03 17.94 0.14
N LYS A 121 -12.70 18.14 0.07
CA LYS A 121 -12.04 18.86 -1.04
C LYS A 121 -12.34 18.24 -2.40
N GLU A 122 -12.37 16.91 -2.50
CA GLU A 122 -12.66 16.21 -3.76
C GLU A 122 -14.08 16.51 -4.27
N LYS A 123 -15.09 16.44 -3.40
CA LYS A 123 -16.49 16.68 -3.77
C LYS A 123 -16.74 18.13 -4.16
N ALA A 124 -16.21 19.07 -3.39
CA ALA A 124 -16.33 20.50 -3.66
C ALA A 124 -15.53 20.91 -4.92
N PHE A 125 -14.42 20.24 -5.21
CA PHE A 125 -13.65 20.50 -6.42
C PHE A 125 -14.25 19.83 -7.67
N LYS A 126 -14.90 18.66 -7.56
CA LYS A 126 -15.77 18.10 -8.61
C LYS A 126 -16.94 19.04 -8.94
N GLN A 127 -17.56 19.64 -7.92
CA GLN A 127 -18.57 20.67 -8.11
C GLN A 127 -18.00 21.91 -8.83
N LEU A 128 -16.78 22.33 -8.45
CA LEU A 128 -16.11 23.43 -9.15
C LEU A 128 -15.81 23.08 -10.62
N LEU A 129 -15.31 21.88 -10.90
CA LEU A 129 -15.05 21.44 -12.27
C LEU A 129 -16.34 21.41 -13.10
N ASN A 130 -17.45 20.93 -12.53
CA ASN A 130 -18.75 20.98 -13.20
C ASN A 130 -19.17 22.43 -13.47
N LEU A 131 -19.01 23.34 -12.51
CA LEU A 131 -19.25 24.77 -12.68
C LEU A 131 -18.36 25.41 -13.75
N LEU A 132 -17.10 24.97 -13.88
CA LEU A 132 -16.15 25.43 -14.91
C LEU A 132 -16.43 24.84 -16.29
N LYS A 133 -17.04 23.64 -16.35
CA LYS A 133 -17.49 22.98 -17.59
C LYS A 133 -18.83 23.54 -18.08
N GLU A 134 -19.73 23.89 -17.18
CA GLU A 134 -21.07 24.44 -17.48
C GLU A 134 -21.04 25.92 -17.85
N LYS A 135 -20.14 26.70 -17.26
CA LYS A 135 -19.93 28.08 -17.69
C LYS A 135 -18.91 28.08 -18.83
N GLU A 136 -19.36 28.44 -20.03
CA GLU A 136 -18.51 28.99 -21.10
C GLU A 136 -17.79 30.24 -20.56
N THR A 137 -16.78 30.02 -19.71
CA THR A 137 -15.93 31.08 -19.23
C THR A 137 -14.94 31.33 -20.35
N ASN A 138 -15.27 32.30 -21.20
CA ASN A 138 -14.42 32.89 -22.25
C ASN A 138 -13.04 33.41 -21.75
N LYS A 139 -12.61 33.07 -20.53
CA LYS A 139 -11.36 33.43 -19.88
C LYS A 139 -10.47 32.23 -19.51
N ILE A 140 -10.97 30.99 -19.48
CA ILE A 140 -10.17 29.81 -19.11
C ILE A 140 -9.99 28.94 -20.35
N LYS A 141 -8.75 28.73 -20.80
CA LYS A 141 -8.48 27.96 -22.01
C LYS A 141 -8.76 26.49 -21.74
N LYS A 142 -9.17 25.72 -22.76
CA LYS A 142 -9.30 24.25 -22.69
C LYS A 142 -8.01 23.58 -22.18
N GLU A 143 -6.86 24.17 -22.49
CA GLU A 143 -5.54 23.74 -22.02
C GLU A 143 -5.41 23.85 -20.49
N ASP A 144 -5.93 24.91 -19.87
CA ASP A 144 -5.92 25.10 -18.42
C ASP A 144 -6.82 24.09 -17.70
N ILE A 145 -7.96 23.71 -18.31
CA ILE A 145 -8.87 22.68 -17.77
C ILE A 145 -8.21 21.30 -17.82
N LYS A 146 -7.69 20.90 -18.99
CA LYS A 146 -6.96 19.63 -19.17
C LYS A 146 -5.78 19.52 -18.21
N TYR A 147 -5.22 20.66 -17.85
CA TYR A 147 -4.11 20.77 -16.95
C TYR A 147 -4.48 20.69 -15.47
N LEU A 148 -5.56 21.34 -15.05
CA LEU A 148 -6.15 21.13 -13.72
C LEU A 148 -6.56 19.67 -13.52
N GLU A 149 -7.10 19.02 -14.56
CA GLU A 149 -7.40 17.58 -14.56
C GLU A 149 -6.13 16.74 -14.34
N LYS A 150 -5.00 17.06 -14.99
CA LYS A 150 -3.71 16.39 -14.74
C LYS A 150 -3.17 16.65 -13.34
N TYR A 151 -3.24 17.89 -12.85
CA TYR A 151 -2.81 18.24 -11.49
C TYR A 151 -3.64 17.51 -10.44
N LEU A 152 -4.95 17.36 -10.67
CA LEU A 152 -5.82 16.59 -9.79
C LEU A 152 -5.47 15.12 -9.78
N ILE A 153 -5.27 14.49 -10.94
CA ILE A 153 -4.82 13.09 -10.99
C ILE A 153 -3.50 12.94 -10.22
N ALA A 154 -2.60 13.92 -10.31
CA ALA A 154 -1.35 13.92 -9.57
C ALA A 154 -1.56 14.11 -8.05
N VAL A 155 -2.43 15.03 -7.61
CA VAL A 155 -2.70 15.29 -6.17
C VAL A 155 -3.55 14.20 -5.51
N ASP A 156 -4.50 13.63 -6.24
CA ASP A 156 -5.34 12.51 -5.78
C ASP A 156 -4.48 11.26 -5.55
N LYS A 157 -3.43 11.08 -6.35
CA LYS A 157 -2.39 10.06 -6.17
C LYS A 157 -1.46 10.27 -4.96
N LEU A 158 -1.45 11.44 -4.33
CA LEU A 158 -0.52 11.78 -3.24
C LEU A 158 -1.09 11.49 -1.84
N LYS A 159 -1.66 10.30 -1.67
CA LYS A 159 -2.24 9.87 -0.39
C LYS A 159 -2.00 8.37 -0.23
N SER A 160 -0.79 8.02 0.20
CA SER A 160 -0.40 6.64 0.49
C SER A 160 -0.51 6.33 1.98
N LYS A 161 -0.99 5.13 2.34
CA LYS A 161 -0.98 4.63 3.71
C LYS A 161 -0.18 3.36 3.84
N TYR A 162 0.55 3.27 4.94
CA TYR A 162 1.44 2.17 5.26
C TYR A 162 0.89 1.34 6.41
N ILE A 163 0.81 0.03 6.18
CA ILE A 163 0.44 -0.98 7.17
C ILE A 163 1.71 -1.76 7.54
N PRO A 164 2.25 -1.56 8.77
CA PRO A 164 3.49 -2.19 9.19
C PRO A 164 3.35 -3.69 9.45
N ALA A 165 4.48 -4.40 9.39
CA ALA A 165 4.59 -5.78 9.86
C ALA A 165 4.36 -5.86 11.39
N GLU A 166 4.74 -4.84 12.15
CA GLU A 166 4.58 -4.78 13.61
C GLU A 166 3.15 -4.41 14.08
N ARG A 167 2.17 -4.40 13.17
CA ARG A 167 0.76 -4.06 13.48
C ARG A 167 0.15 -4.88 14.60
N ASN A 168 0.62 -6.12 14.79
CA ASN A 168 0.17 -7.00 15.87
C ASN A 168 0.48 -6.41 17.27
N LEU A 169 1.51 -5.58 17.40
CA LEU A 169 1.82 -4.89 18.65
C LEU A 169 0.70 -3.94 19.08
N ILE A 170 -0.02 -3.34 18.12
CA ILE A 170 -1.16 -2.47 18.41
C ILE A 170 -2.31 -3.26 19.03
N ALA A 171 -2.56 -4.48 18.55
CA ALA A 171 -3.57 -5.36 19.11
C ALA A 171 -3.28 -5.73 20.57
N ILE A 172 -2.00 -5.87 20.95
CA ILE A 172 -1.58 -6.29 22.29
C ILE A 172 -1.50 -5.09 23.25
N PHE A 173 -0.96 -3.95 22.81
CA PHE A 173 -0.63 -2.81 23.67
C PHE A 173 -1.60 -1.62 23.58
N SER A 174 -2.70 -1.73 22.84
CA SER A 174 -3.69 -0.64 22.67
C SER A 174 -4.12 -0.01 24.01
N LYS A 175 -4.36 -0.82 25.04
CA LYS A 175 -4.76 -0.35 26.38
C LYS A 175 -3.64 0.31 27.19
N SER A 176 -2.38 0.07 26.85
CA SER A 176 -1.21 0.58 27.58
C SER A 176 -0.49 1.70 26.85
N ILE A 177 -0.88 2.02 25.60
CA ILE A 177 -0.17 2.97 24.76
C ILE A 177 -0.08 4.36 25.41
N SER A 178 -1.16 4.83 26.05
CA SER A 178 -1.16 6.11 26.77
C SER A 178 -0.19 6.13 27.95
N SER A 179 -0.09 5.04 28.70
CA SER A 179 0.88 4.91 29.80
C SER A 179 2.32 4.90 29.27
N MET A 180 2.56 4.25 28.14
CA MET A 180 3.88 4.24 27.48
C MET A 180 4.28 5.64 26.99
N LEU A 181 3.33 6.39 26.44
CA LEU A 181 3.55 7.78 26.00
C LEU A 181 3.86 8.70 27.20
N VAL A 182 3.12 8.56 28.31
CA VAL A 182 3.36 9.32 29.55
C VAL A 182 4.72 8.98 30.17
N ALA A 183 5.13 7.72 30.09
CA ALA A 183 6.44 7.26 30.53
C ALA A 183 7.59 7.63 29.55
N GLU A 184 7.29 8.38 28.49
CA GLU A 184 8.23 8.81 27.45
C GLU A 184 9.01 7.63 26.82
N ILE A 185 8.37 6.46 26.73
CA ILE A 185 8.98 5.29 26.09
C ILE A 185 9.15 5.60 24.60
N PRO A 186 10.37 5.48 24.04
CA PRO A 186 10.60 5.77 22.63
C PRO A 186 9.89 4.73 21.76
N LEU A 187 8.78 5.15 21.14
CA LEU A 187 8.01 4.34 20.20
C LEU A 187 8.20 4.85 18.76
N PRO A 188 8.28 3.95 17.76
CA PRO A 188 8.35 4.36 16.37
C PRO A 188 7.14 5.21 15.96
N LYS A 189 7.38 6.38 15.35
CA LYS A 189 6.30 7.31 14.98
C LYS A 189 5.32 6.70 13.98
N PHE A 190 5.82 5.95 12.99
CA PHE A 190 4.95 5.25 12.03
C PHE A 190 4.00 4.26 12.71
N LEU A 191 4.42 3.61 13.80
CA LEU A 191 3.59 2.65 14.54
C LEU A 191 2.48 3.38 15.30
N LEU A 192 2.79 4.52 15.93
CA LEU A 192 1.80 5.39 16.57
C LEU A 192 0.80 5.95 15.55
N SER A 193 1.27 6.37 14.38
CA SER A 193 0.42 6.81 13.28
C SER A 193 -0.52 5.70 12.81
N PHE A 194 -0.01 4.48 12.64
CA PHE A 194 -0.83 3.32 12.29
C PHE A 194 -1.86 3.00 13.40
N ALA A 195 -1.48 3.05 14.68
CA ALA A 195 -2.40 2.86 15.79
C ALA A 195 -3.57 3.86 15.76
N SER A 196 -3.28 5.13 15.47
CA SER A 196 -4.31 6.16 15.30
C SER A 196 -5.27 5.83 14.15
N GLU A 197 -4.74 5.38 13.01
CA GLU A 197 -5.58 4.97 11.88
C GLU A 197 -6.43 3.73 12.17
N PHE A 198 -5.89 2.76 12.91
CA PHE A 198 -6.63 1.58 13.36
C PHE A 198 -7.82 1.96 14.27
N GLU A 199 -7.63 2.88 15.22
CA GLU A 199 -8.71 3.39 16.07
C GLU A 199 -9.78 4.15 15.28
N LYS A 200 -9.38 4.97 14.30
CA LYS A 200 -10.31 5.66 13.38
C LYS A 200 -11.11 4.64 12.56
N ALA A 201 -10.44 3.63 12.03
CA ALA A 201 -11.07 2.56 11.27
C ALA A 201 -12.11 1.81 12.11
N GLY A 202 -11.80 1.47 13.36
CA GLY A 202 -12.76 0.85 14.27
C GLY A 202 -13.93 1.77 14.65
N ASN A 203 -13.71 3.08 14.78
CA ASN A 203 -14.79 4.02 15.07
C ASN A 203 -15.84 4.07 13.95
N GLU A 204 -15.42 3.93 12.70
CA GLU A 204 -16.29 3.95 11.53
C GLU A 204 -16.87 2.56 11.17
N ILE A 205 -16.03 1.55 11.16
CA ILE A 205 -16.39 0.18 10.81
C ILE A 205 -16.74 -0.55 12.10
N LYS A 206 -18.02 -0.49 12.47
CA LYS A 206 -18.52 -1.07 13.72
C LYS A 206 -18.54 -2.59 13.72
N GLU A 207 -18.69 -3.22 12.56
CA GLU A 207 -18.68 -4.67 12.44
C GLU A 207 -17.93 -5.12 11.19
N LEU A 208 -17.24 -6.26 11.29
CA LEU A 208 -16.53 -6.88 10.18
C LEU A 208 -16.48 -8.39 10.35
N LYS A 209 -16.81 -9.15 9.32
CA LYS A 209 -16.49 -10.58 9.27
C LYS A 209 -15.10 -10.72 8.65
N LEU A 210 -14.24 -11.50 9.31
CA LEU A 210 -12.91 -11.82 8.81
C LEU A 210 -12.55 -13.24 9.20
N LEU A 211 -11.91 -13.98 8.29
CA LEU A 211 -11.55 -15.37 8.50
C LEU A 211 -12.77 -16.16 9.04
N ASN A 212 -12.61 -16.81 10.20
CA ASN A 212 -13.66 -17.56 10.88
C ASN A 212 -14.27 -16.83 12.10
N VAL A 213 -14.12 -15.51 12.23
CA VAL A 213 -14.61 -14.72 13.36
C VAL A 213 -15.43 -13.50 12.93
N LYS A 214 -16.24 -12.98 13.85
CA LYS A 214 -16.92 -11.69 13.70
C LYS A 214 -16.30 -10.67 14.64
N TYR A 215 -15.81 -9.58 14.08
CA TYR A 215 -15.41 -8.40 14.83
C TYR A 215 -16.59 -7.46 15.07
N VAL A 216 -16.68 -6.91 16.27
CA VAL A 216 -17.59 -5.81 16.64
C VAL A 216 -16.83 -4.80 17.48
N ASN A 217 -16.90 -3.51 17.11
CA ASN A 217 -16.36 -2.45 17.94
C ASN A 217 -17.37 -2.01 18.99
N GLY A 218 -17.08 -2.25 20.26
CA GLY A 218 -17.90 -1.77 21.38
C GLY A 218 -17.68 -0.29 21.71
N ASP A 219 -18.38 0.17 22.74
CA ASP A 219 -18.32 1.55 23.20
C ASP A 219 -17.24 1.77 24.26
N SER A 220 -16.71 3.00 24.32
CA SER A 220 -15.75 3.46 25.33
C SER A 220 -14.49 2.58 25.43
N LEU A 221 -14.29 1.87 26.55
CA LEU A 221 -13.10 1.06 26.86
C LEU A 221 -13.20 -0.39 26.38
N ASP A 222 -14.38 -0.83 25.94
CA ASP A 222 -14.68 -2.21 25.57
C ASP A 222 -14.66 -2.39 24.04
N ARG A 223 -13.55 -1.93 23.44
CA ARG A 223 -13.32 -1.89 22.00
C ARG A 223 -12.82 -3.23 21.48
N HIS A 224 -13.00 -3.42 20.18
CA HIS A 224 -12.47 -4.55 19.42
C HIS A 224 -12.81 -5.94 19.96
N LYS A 225 -14.10 -6.25 20.06
CA LYS A 225 -14.59 -7.57 20.45
C LYS A 225 -14.51 -8.56 19.30
N ILE A 226 -14.00 -9.75 19.59
CA ILE A 226 -13.86 -10.86 18.65
C ILE A 226 -14.83 -11.98 19.05
N TYR A 227 -15.92 -12.10 18.32
CA TYR A 227 -16.90 -13.17 18.46
C TYR A 227 -16.46 -14.40 17.67
N PHE A 228 -16.33 -15.53 18.36
CA PHE A 228 -16.02 -16.84 17.77
C PHE A 228 -17.26 -17.74 17.66
N ASN A 229 -18.39 -17.28 18.20
CA ASN A 229 -19.76 -17.75 17.94
C ASN A 229 -20.72 -16.58 18.25
N ASP A 230 -22.04 -16.79 18.09
CA ASP A 230 -23.03 -15.71 18.19
C ASP A 230 -23.13 -15.06 19.57
N GLU A 231 -22.67 -15.74 20.63
CA GLU A 231 -22.84 -15.27 22.02
C GLU A 231 -21.52 -14.90 22.70
N ASN A 232 -20.43 -15.59 22.37
CA ASN A 232 -19.17 -15.52 23.11
C ASN A 232 -18.13 -14.71 22.34
N TYR A 233 -17.49 -13.77 23.05
CA TYR A 233 -16.41 -12.96 22.52
C TYR A 233 -15.21 -12.90 23.46
N LEU A 234 -14.06 -12.57 22.88
CA LEU A 234 -12.86 -12.15 23.59
C LEU A 234 -12.48 -10.74 23.12
N PRO A 235 -11.93 -9.89 24.01
CA PRO A 235 -11.17 -8.73 23.58
C PRO A 235 -10.03 -9.12 22.63
N LEU A 236 -9.70 -8.26 21.66
CA LEU A 236 -8.68 -8.50 20.65
C LEU A 236 -7.33 -8.95 21.25
N GLU A 237 -6.90 -8.32 22.33
CA GLU A 237 -5.63 -8.64 23.01
C GLU A 237 -5.57 -10.07 23.56
N PHE A 238 -6.72 -10.71 23.79
CA PHE A 238 -6.82 -12.10 24.28
C PHE A 238 -7.18 -13.10 23.16
N SER A 239 -7.33 -12.63 21.93
CA SER A 239 -7.56 -13.51 20.77
C SER A 239 -6.27 -14.20 20.29
N SER A 240 -6.37 -15.12 19.33
CA SER A 240 -5.19 -15.80 18.77
C SER A 240 -4.29 -14.82 17.99
N SER A 241 -2.99 -15.12 17.92
CA SER A 241 -2.01 -14.26 17.21
C SER A 241 -2.37 -14.01 15.74
N GLY A 242 -3.01 -14.99 15.08
CA GLY A 242 -3.54 -14.83 13.73
C GLY A 242 -4.62 -13.74 13.65
N ILE A 243 -5.56 -13.70 14.60
CA ILE A 243 -6.59 -12.65 14.66
C ILE A 243 -6.00 -11.30 15.07
N GLN A 244 -5.06 -11.29 16.02
CA GLN A 244 -4.33 -10.09 16.43
C GLN A 244 -3.57 -9.42 15.27
N SER A 245 -3.06 -10.22 14.32
CA SER A 245 -2.42 -9.75 13.09
C SER A 245 -3.43 -9.38 12.00
N ALA A 246 -4.48 -10.19 11.82
CA ALA A 246 -5.45 -10.04 10.75
C ALA A 246 -6.40 -8.85 10.96
N LEU A 247 -6.95 -8.64 12.17
CA LEU A 247 -7.96 -7.60 12.36
C LEU A 247 -7.42 -6.19 12.05
N PRO A 248 -6.25 -5.76 12.58
CA PRO A 248 -5.70 -4.45 12.23
C PRO A 248 -5.50 -4.29 10.72
N LEU A 249 -5.04 -5.34 10.04
CA LEU A 249 -4.87 -5.36 8.58
C LEU A 249 -6.21 -5.19 7.85
N TYR A 250 -7.18 -6.08 8.11
CA TYR A 250 -8.47 -6.08 7.41
C TYR A 250 -9.23 -4.76 7.62
N LEU A 251 -9.29 -4.31 8.88
CA LEU A 251 -10.03 -3.10 9.25
C LEU A 251 -9.42 -1.85 8.62
N THR A 252 -8.10 -1.72 8.65
CA THR A 252 -7.42 -0.55 8.05
C THR A 252 -7.42 -0.60 6.53
N VAL A 253 -7.29 -1.77 5.89
CA VAL A 253 -7.43 -1.89 4.43
C VAL A 253 -8.80 -1.39 3.97
N LYS A 254 -9.88 -1.86 4.59
CA LYS A 254 -11.24 -1.41 4.26
C LYS A 254 -11.47 0.07 4.52
N TYR A 255 -10.89 0.59 5.60
CA TYR A 255 -10.95 2.01 5.91
C TYR A 255 -10.16 2.85 4.89
N PHE A 256 -8.98 2.37 4.49
CA PHE A 256 -8.09 3.07 3.59
C PHE A 256 -8.52 3.02 2.12
N ALA A 257 -9.11 1.92 1.67
CA ALA A 257 -9.54 1.71 0.29
C ALA A 257 -10.49 2.81 -0.21
N LYS A 258 -11.23 3.45 0.70
CA LYS A 258 -12.17 4.53 0.40
C LYS A 258 -11.56 5.94 0.41
N ARG A 259 -10.30 6.09 0.82
CA ARG A 259 -9.71 7.38 1.25
C ARG A 259 -8.35 7.69 0.67
N TYR A 260 -7.59 6.65 0.35
CA TYR A 260 -6.19 6.75 -0.03
C TYR A 260 -6.02 6.15 -1.41
N SER A 261 -5.29 6.82 -2.27
CA SER A 261 -5.01 6.33 -3.62
C SER A 261 -4.01 5.18 -3.62
N SER A 262 -3.20 5.04 -2.57
CA SER A 262 -2.22 3.97 -2.46
C SER A 262 -2.22 3.33 -1.06
N ILE A 263 -2.00 2.02 -1.02
CA ILE A 263 -1.89 1.25 0.21
C ILE A 263 -0.66 0.35 0.12
N VAL A 264 0.25 0.49 1.08
CA VAL A 264 1.47 -0.30 1.21
C VAL A 264 1.34 -1.23 2.41
N ILE A 265 1.52 -2.52 2.21
CA ILE A 265 1.31 -3.56 3.21
C ILE A 265 2.57 -4.41 3.33
N GLU A 266 3.09 -4.52 4.56
CA GLU A 266 4.17 -5.44 4.90
C GLU A 266 3.68 -6.70 5.60
N GLU A 267 4.23 -7.85 5.19
CA GLU A 267 4.01 -9.17 5.79
C GLU A 267 2.53 -9.45 6.07
N LEU A 268 1.70 -9.40 5.03
CA LEU A 268 0.26 -9.65 5.19
C LEU A 268 0.00 -11.11 5.66
N GLU A 269 0.96 -12.01 5.43
CA GLU A 269 0.95 -13.41 5.85
C GLU A 269 1.29 -13.64 7.33
N GLN A 270 1.79 -12.62 8.03
CA GLN A 270 2.37 -12.80 9.36
C GLN A 270 1.36 -13.41 10.36
N ASN A 271 1.75 -14.53 10.99
CA ASN A 271 0.92 -15.34 11.90
C ASN A 271 -0.30 -16.02 11.26
N LEU A 272 -0.41 -16.05 9.92
CA LEU A 272 -1.53 -16.67 9.21
C LEU A 272 -1.15 -18.01 8.59
N PHE A 273 -2.03 -19.00 8.76
CA PHE A 273 -1.94 -20.27 8.05
C PHE A 273 -2.22 -20.08 6.54
N PRO A 274 -1.67 -20.91 5.62
CA PRO A 274 -1.81 -20.70 4.17
C PRO A 274 -3.25 -20.47 3.67
N LYS A 275 -4.24 -21.16 4.25
CA LYS A 275 -5.65 -20.93 3.92
C LYS A 275 -6.10 -19.50 4.27
N ALA A 276 -5.74 -19.00 5.44
CA ALA A 276 -6.06 -17.63 5.87
C ALA A 276 -5.30 -16.59 5.03
N GLN A 277 -4.09 -16.91 4.57
CA GLN A 277 -3.32 -16.05 3.66
C GLN A 277 -4.06 -15.86 2.32
N LYS A 278 -4.59 -16.94 1.74
CA LYS A 278 -5.44 -16.87 0.54
C LYS A 278 -6.66 -15.97 0.77
N GLU A 279 -7.43 -16.22 1.83
CA GLU A 279 -8.62 -15.41 2.18
C GLU A 279 -8.26 -13.93 2.40
N THR A 280 -7.05 -13.65 2.93
CA THR A 280 -6.55 -12.29 3.12
C THR A 280 -6.26 -11.60 1.80
N VAL A 281 -5.62 -12.28 0.83
CA VAL A 281 -5.38 -11.72 -0.51
C VAL A 281 -6.70 -11.42 -1.21
N GLU A 282 -7.63 -12.37 -1.20
CA GLU A 282 -8.97 -12.23 -1.77
C GLU A 282 -9.72 -11.03 -1.17
N TYR A 283 -9.64 -10.85 0.15
CA TYR A 283 -10.23 -9.71 0.83
C TYR A 283 -9.58 -8.38 0.42
N ILE A 284 -8.25 -8.29 0.48
CA ILE A 284 -7.52 -7.05 0.19
C ILE A 284 -7.76 -6.63 -1.26
N VAL A 285 -7.63 -7.56 -2.21
CA VAL A 285 -7.88 -7.28 -3.64
C VAL A 285 -9.34 -6.88 -3.83
N GLY A 286 -10.29 -7.61 -3.26
CA GLY A 286 -11.72 -7.28 -3.37
C GLY A 286 -12.09 -5.88 -2.86
N GLU A 287 -11.42 -5.40 -1.81
CA GLU A 287 -11.63 -4.05 -1.27
C GLU A 287 -10.87 -2.96 -2.07
N THR A 288 -9.75 -3.28 -2.73
CA THR A 288 -8.82 -2.26 -3.29
C THR A 288 -8.72 -2.19 -4.82
N ASN A 289 -9.03 -3.28 -5.53
CA ASN A 289 -8.76 -3.48 -6.95
C ASN A 289 -9.46 -2.51 -7.91
N HIS A 290 -10.26 -1.55 -7.47
CA HIS A 290 -10.85 -0.55 -8.39
C HIS A 290 -10.42 0.88 -8.09
N ASN A 291 -9.87 1.14 -6.91
CA ASN A 291 -9.72 2.49 -6.39
C ASN A 291 -8.29 2.82 -5.98
N ASN A 292 -7.45 1.80 -5.76
CA ASN A 292 -6.17 1.98 -5.09
C ASN A 292 -5.03 1.31 -5.85
N GLN A 293 -3.85 1.91 -5.71
CA GLN A 293 -2.57 1.28 -6.00
C GLN A 293 -2.11 0.48 -4.78
N LEU A 294 -2.00 -0.83 -4.93
CA LEU A 294 -1.64 -1.74 -3.85
C LEU A 294 -0.17 -2.14 -3.96
N PHE A 295 0.54 -2.10 -2.84
CA PHE A 295 1.91 -2.58 -2.72
C PHE A 295 1.98 -3.64 -1.62
N ILE A 296 2.44 -4.83 -1.95
CA ILE A 296 2.53 -5.96 -1.04
C ILE A 296 3.99 -6.38 -0.93
N MET A 297 4.55 -6.31 0.28
CA MET A 297 5.83 -6.94 0.61
C MET A 297 5.55 -8.26 1.33
N THR A 298 6.09 -9.36 0.82
CA THR A 298 5.85 -10.69 1.40
C THR A 298 7.08 -11.58 1.30
N HIS A 299 7.07 -12.64 2.09
CA HIS A 299 8.00 -13.77 2.01
C HIS A 299 7.29 -15.04 1.54
N SER A 300 5.97 -14.98 1.33
CA SER A 300 5.14 -16.19 1.23
C SER A 300 4.80 -16.57 -0.22
N PRO A 301 5.12 -17.81 -0.66
CA PRO A 301 4.65 -18.38 -1.93
C PRO A 301 3.13 -18.41 -2.05
N TYR A 302 2.42 -18.56 -0.93
CA TYR A 302 0.98 -18.69 -0.94
C TYR A 302 0.29 -17.38 -1.34
N ILE A 303 0.94 -16.23 -1.11
CA ILE A 303 0.45 -14.93 -1.58
C ILE A 303 0.55 -14.82 -3.10
N LEU A 304 1.68 -15.23 -3.68
CA LEU A 304 1.85 -15.29 -5.14
C LEU A 304 0.82 -16.23 -5.77
N THR A 305 0.69 -17.44 -5.23
CA THR A 305 -0.26 -18.45 -5.72
C THR A 305 -1.70 -17.93 -5.65
N SER A 306 -2.05 -17.24 -4.56
CA SER A 306 -3.39 -16.67 -4.41
C SER A 306 -3.64 -15.55 -5.43
N LEU A 307 -2.66 -14.68 -5.68
CA LEU A 307 -2.79 -13.63 -6.70
C LEU A 307 -2.85 -14.20 -8.13
N ASN A 308 -2.10 -15.26 -8.42
CA ASN A 308 -2.20 -16.00 -9.69
C ASN A 308 -3.59 -16.58 -9.93
N ASN A 309 -4.25 -17.10 -8.89
CA ASN A 309 -5.63 -17.56 -9.02
C ASN A 309 -6.58 -16.41 -9.41
N LEU A 310 -6.36 -15.22 -8.86
CA LEU A 310 -7.17 -14.02 -9.17
C LEU A 310 -6.90 -13.49 -10.58
N ILE A 311 -5.67 -13.61 -11.07
CA ILE A 311 -5.29 -13.30 -12.45
C ILE A 311 -5.96 -14.27 -13.42
N LEU A 312 -5.82 -15.58 -13.16
CA LEU A 312 -6.43 -16.61 -13.99
C LEU A 312 -7.97 -16.48 -14.01
N ALA A 313 -8.59 -16.12 -12.89
CA ALA A 313 -10.02 -15.87 -12.83
C ALA A 313 -10.45 -14.71 -13.73
N TYR A 314 -9.66 -13.64 -13.85
CA TYR A 314 -9.94 -12.55 -14.77
C TYR A 314 -9.94 -13.01 -16.23
N ASP A 315 -8.95 -13.82 -16.63
CA ASP A 315 -8.84 -14.34 -17.99
C ASP A 315 -9.98 -15.33 -18.30
N VAL A 316 -10.30 -16.24 -17.36
CA VAL A 316 -11.45 -17.16 -17.50
C VAL A 316 -12.77 -16.39 -17.61
N LYS A 317 -12.97 -15.37 -16.77
CA LYS A 317 -14.16 -14.51 -16.83
C LYS A 317 -14.28 -13.81 -18.18
N THR A 318 -13.17 -13.27 -18.69
CA THR A 318 -13.14 -12.54 -19.97
C THR A 318 -13.46 -13.45 -21.15
N GLN A 319 -12.99 -14.71 -21.12
CA GLN A 319 -13.18 -15.66 -22.21
C GLN A 319 -14.52 -16.42 -22.15
N LYS A 320 -14.98 -16.79 -20.94
CA LYS A 320 -16.12 -17.70 -20.73
C LYS A 320 -17.31 -17.07 -19.99
N GLY A 321 -17.20 -15.81 -19.59
CA GLY A 321 -18.22 -15.10 -18.83
C GLY A 321 -18.15 -15.36 -17.32
N ILE A 322 -18.92 -14.57 -16.56
CA ILE A 322 -18.89 -14.58 -15.09
C ILE A 322 -19.36 -15.89 -14.44
N GLU A 323 -20.27 -16.63 -15.08
CA GLU A 323 -20.73 -17.92 -14.54
C GLU A 323 -19.59 -18.95 -14.43
N ALA A 324 -18.52 -18.82 -15.24
CA ALA A 324 -17.39 -19.74 -15.21
C ALA A 324 -16.50 -19.60 -13.96
N ILE A 325 -16.58 -18.48 -13.23
CA ILE A 325 -15.83 -18.23 -12.00
C ILE A 325 -16.68 -18.30 -10.74
N ARG A 326 -18.00 -18.52 -10.89
CA ARG A 326 -18.97 -18.47 -9.81
C ARG A 326 -18.69 -19.53 -8.74
N GLY A 327 -18.62 -19.10 -7.49
CA GLY A 327 -18.31 -19.98 -6.34
C GLY A 327 -16.83 -20.31 -6.17
N LEU A 328 -15.96 -19.81 -7.05
CA LEU A 328 -14.50 -19.93 -6.93
C LEU A 328 -13.89 -18.63 -6.38
N VAL A 329 -14.25 -17.50 -7.00
CA VAL A 329 -13.86 -16.14 -6.60
C VAL A 329 -14.97 -15.14 -6.92
N GLU A 330 -14.95 -13.98 -6.28
CA GLU A 330 -15.86 -12.87 -6.57
C GLU A 330 -15.35 -12.01 -7.74
N GLU A 331 -16.26 -11.36 -8.46
CA GLU A 331 -15.87 -10.53 -9.61
C GLU A 331 -14.92 -9.38 -9.24
N SER A 332 -15.14 -8.75 -8.08
CA SER A 332 -14.29 -7.67 -7.57
C SER A 332 -12.86 -8.12 -7.29
N GLN A 333 -12.66 -9.42 -7.12
CA GLN A 333 -11.35 -10.02 -6.85
C GLN A 333 -10.57 -10.34 -8.13
N CYS A 334 -11.21 -10.29 -9.30
CA CYS A 334 -10.53 -10.61 -10.56
C CYS A 334 -9.49 -9.54 -10.92
N VAL A 335 -8.24 -9.96 -11.15
CA VAL A 335 -7.11 -9.06 -11.43
C VAL A 335 -6.68 -9.20 -12.88
N ASN A 336 -6.57 -8.10 -13.61
CA ASN A 336 -5.96 -8.15 -14.94
C ASN A 336 -4.43 -8.32 -14.79
N PHE A 337 -3.82 -9.27 -15.49
CA PHE A 337 -2.37 -9.45 -15.53
C PHE A 337 -1.61 -8.16 -15.85
N ASP A 338 -2.13 -7.35 -16.77
CA ASP A 338 -1.47 -6.11 -17.22
C ASP A 338 -1.52 -4.99 -16.16
N ASP A 339 -2.34 -5.16 -15.11
CA ASP A 339 -2.43 -4.26 -13.95
C ASP A 339 -1.46 -4.67 -12.82
N VAL A 340 -0.64 -5.70 -13.01
CA VAL A 340 0.24 -6.28 -11.99
C VAL A 340 1.72 -6.04 -12.33
N SER A 341 2.51 -5.73 -11.30
CA SER A 341 3.97 -5.85 -11.32
C SER A 341 4.39 -6.79 -10.20
N ALA A 342 5.35 -7.69 -10.46
CA ALA A 342 5.89 -8.57 -9.44
C ALA A 342 7.42 -8.64 -9.54
N TYR A 343 8.09 -8.47 -8.39
CA TYR A 343 9.55 -8.46 -8.30
C TYR A 343 10.05 -9.33 -7.15
N SER A 344 11.12 -10.09 -7.39
CA SER A 344 11.93 -10.69 -6.34
C SER A 344 13.07 -9.75 -5.94
N ILE A 345 13.24 -9.50 -4.65
CA ILE A 345 14.28 -8.66 -4.08
C ILE A 345 15.42 -9.55 -3.58
N VAL A 346 16.50 -9.59 -4.35
CA VAL A 346 17.70 -10.41 -4.09
C VAL A 346 18.93 -9.50 -4.07
N ASP A 347 19.74 -9.59 -3.01
CA ASP A 347 20.98 -8.82 -2.85
C ASP A 347 20.83 -7.30 -3.02
N GLY A 348 19.66 -6.75 -2.65
CA GLY A 348 19.35 -5.32 -2.78
C GLY A 348 19.03 -4.88 -4.20
N LYS A 349 18.67 -5.81 -5.09
CA LYS A 349 18.21 -5.57 -6.46
C LYS A 349 16.81 -6.14 -6.68
N ALA A 350 16.05 -5.54 -7.58
CA ALA A 350 14.75 -6.06 -8.01
C ALA A 350 14.92 -6.88 -9.30
N ILE A 351 14.37 -8.08 -9.29
CA ILE A 351 14.34 -9.01 -10.44
C ILE A 351 12.87 -9.19 -10.81
N ASP A 352 12.52 -8.87 -12.06
CA ASP A 352 11.17 -9.07 -12.58
C ASP A 352 10.83 -10.57 -12.62
N ILE A 353 9.69 -10.94 -12.04
CA ILE A 353 9.21 -12.32 -11.98
C ILE A 353 7.85 -12.51 -12.67
N MET A 354 7.40 -11.58 -13.49
CA MET A 354 6.17 -11.79 -14.27
C MET A 354 6.45 -12.71 -15.47
N ASP A 355 5.66 -13.75 -15.64
CA ASP A 355 5.68 -14.64 -16.81
C ASP A 355 4.70 -14.12 -17.87
N ARG A 356 5.23 -13.61 -18.98
CA ARG A 356 4.43 -13.02 -20.06
C ARG A 356 3.88 -14.07 -21.03
N GLU A 357 4.46 -15.27 -21.07
CA GLU A 357 3.99 -16.36 -21.93
C GLU A 357 2.73 -16.98 -21.30
N ASP A 358 2.81 -17.31 -20.02
CA ASP A 358 1.71 -17.92 -19.26
C ASP A 358 0.74 -16.88 -18.66
N ARG A 359 1.08 -15.58 -18.71
CA ARG A 359 0.32 -14.48 -18.09
C ARG A 359 0.08 -14.70 -16.59
N LEU A 360 1.12 -15.12 -15.87
CA LEU A 360 1.09 -15.36 -14.43
C LEU A 360 2.34 -14.77 -13.75
N ILE A 361 2.34 -14.71 -12.42
CA ILE A 361 3.54 -14.41 -11.64
C ILE A 361 4.35 -15.70 -11.51
N GLY A 362 5.60 -15.67 -11.98
CA GLY A 362 6.55 -16.77 -11.90
C GLY A 362 6.92 -17.10 -10.45
N ILE A 363 6.99 -18.39 -10.14
CA ILE A 363 7.24 -18.92 -8.79
C ILE A 363 8.74 -19.26 -8.57
N ASN A 364 9.53 -19.23 -9.65
CA ASN A 364 10.88 -19.79 -9.74
C ASN A 364 11.89 -19.30 -8.69
N SER A 365 11.68 -18.15 -8.05
CA SER A 365 12.57 -17.68 -6.98
C SER A 365 12.45 -18.47 -5.66
N ILE A 366 11.34 -19.19 -5.43
CA ILE A 366 11.09 -19.98 -4.21
C ILE A 366 11.57 -21.41 -4.37
N ASP A 367 11.57 -21.90 -5.61
CA ASP A 367 12.06 -23.22 -5.97
C ASP A 367 13.54 -23.37 -5.61
N ILE A 368 14.34 -22.30 -5.69
CA ILE A 368 15.77 -22.32 -5.30
C ILE A 368 15.95 -22.70 -3.82
N ILE A 369 15.17 -22.13 -2.91
CA ILE A 369 15.25 -22.43 -1.47
C ILE A 369 14.73 -23.84 -1.19
N SER A 370 13.62 -24.21 -1.86
CA SER A 370 13.03 -25.54 -1.71
C SER A 370 13.99 -26.62 -2.21
N ASP A 371 14.67 -26.37 -3.34
CA ASP A 371 15.71 -27.23 -3.90
C ASP A 371 16.92 -27.34 -2.98
N GLU A 372 17.35 -26.25 -2.33
CA GLU A 372 18.45 -26.29 -1.37
C GLU A 372 18.10 -27.16 -0.15
N ILE A 373 16.90 -26.98 0.41
CA ILE A 373 16.42 -27.79 1.53
C ILE A 373 16.31 -29.27 1.12
N ASN A 374 15.73 -29.54 -0.05
CA ASN A 374 15.57 -30.91 -0.57
C ASN A 374 16.93 -31.55 -0.85
N ARG A 375 17.90 -30.82 -1.40
CA ARG A 375 19.28 -31.33 -1.60
C ARG A 375 19.91 -31.78 -0.30
N VAL A 376 19.70 -31.07 0.81
CA VAL A 376 20.20 -31.49 2.12
C VAL A 376 19.54 -32.80 2.55
N PHE A 377 18.22 -32.91 2.42
CA PHE A 377 17.49 -34.14 2.74
C PHE A 377 17.96 -35.33 1.90
N ASP A 378 18.05 -35.16 0.58
CA ASP A 378 18.51 -36.18 -0.37
C ASP A 378 19.97 -36.59 -0.05
N SER A 379 20.82 -35.62 0.29
CA SER A 379 22.21 -35.87 0.69
C SER A 379 22.33 -36.62 2.02
N LEU A 380 21.36 -36.45 2.93
CA LEU A 380 21.32 -37.18 4.20
C LEU A 380 20.79 -38.60 3.99
N LEU A 381 19.74 -38.76 3.19
CA LEU A 381 19.23 -40.09 2.79
C LEU A 381 20.32 -40.93 2.13
N ALA A 382 21.05 -40.36 1.19
CA ALA A 382 22.14 -41.05 0.49
C ALA A 382 23.33 -41.45 1.40
N LYS A 383 23.39 -40.96 2.64
CA LYS A 383 24.39 -41.36 3.65
C LYS A 383 23.87 -42.39 4.66
N MET A 384 22.57 -42.68 4.63
CA MET A 384 21.96 -43.75 5.43
C MET A 384 22.02 -45.11 4.74
N ASP A 385 22.16 -45.10 3.41
CA ASP A 385 22.48 -46.26 2.56
C ASP A 385 24.01 -46.48 2.51
#